data_AF-A0AB73KNT9-F1
#
_entry.id   AF-A0AB73KNT9-F1
#
_cell.length_a   1.000
_cell.length_b   1.000
_cell.length_c   1.000
_cell.angle_alpha   90.00
_cell.angle_beta   90.00
_cell.angle_gamma   90.00
#
_symmetry.space_group_name_H-M   'P 1'
#
loop_
_entity.id
_entity.type
_entity.pdbx_description
1 polymer ?
#
loop_
_entity_poly.entity_id
_entity_poly.type
_entity_poly.pdbx_seq_one_letter_code
_entity_poly.pdbx_strand_id
1 'polypeptide(L)' 'MDYVSALVPPFVMAVFFIGLVVTIIKNQGGANKAKEDAAVDAAFAKAEAVQQAGTDEVR' A
#
# COMPACT_ATOMS: atom_id res chain seq x y z
N MET A 1 -35.50 -26.49 3.76
CA MET A 1 -34.66 -25.52 3.05
C MET A 1 -33.21 -25.93 3.26
N ASP A 2 -32.43 -26.04 2.19
CA ASP A 2 -31.03 -26.43 2.28
C ASP A 2 -30.20 -25.21 2.71
N TYR A 3 -30.05 -25.05 4.03
CA TYR A 3 -29.31 -23.92 4.62
C TYR A 3 -27.81 -23.97 4.31
N VAL A 4 -27.30 -25.17 4.00
CA VAL A 4 -25.90 -25.35 3.62
C VAL A 4 -25.67 -24.78 2.23
N SER A 5 -26.56 -25.07 1.27
CA SER A 5 -26.47 -24.50 -0.07
C SER A 5 -26.69 -22.98 -0.10
N ALA A 6 -27.36 -22.41 0.90
CA ALA A 6 -27.51 -20.96 1.04
C ALA A 6 -26.23 -20.28 1.59
N LEU A 7 -25.45 -20.99 2.40
CA LEU A 7 -24.22 -20.45 3.02
C LEU A 7 -22.97 -20.69 2.18
N VAL A 8 -22.94 -21.78 1.39
CA VAL A 8 -21.78 -22.13 0.56
C VAL A 8 -21.42 -21.01 -0.46
N PRO A 9 -22.36 -20.42 -1.22
CA PRO A 9 -22.04 -19.37 -2.18
C PRO A 9 -21.36 -18.13 -1.55
N PRO A 10 -21.91 -17.48 -0.49
CA PRO A 10 -21.24 -16.35 0.12
C PRO A 10 -19.91 -16.73 0.78
N PHE A 11 -19.80 -17.94 1.34
CA PHE A 11 -18.57 -18.41 1.98
C PHE A 11 -17.42 -18.59 0.98
N VAL A 12 -17.69 -19.23 -0.16
CA VAL A 12 -16.69 -19.40 -1.23
C VAL A 12 -16.21 -18.04 -1.75
N MET A 13 -17.14 -17.11 -1.96
CA MET A 13 -16.81 -15.76 -2.41
C MET A 13 -15.92 -15.03 -1.40
N ALA A 14 -16.19 -15.16 -0.10
CA ALA A 14 -15.38 -14.57 0.95
C ALA A 14 -13.95 -15.12 0.96
N VAL A 15 -13.79 -16.45 0.93
CA VAL A 15 -12.46 -17.09 0.92
C VAL A 15 -11.67 -16.71 -0.33
N PHE A 16 -12.33 -16.72 -1.50
CA PHE A 16 -11.70 -16.31 -2.76
C PHE A 16 -11.23 -14.85 -2.71
N PHE A 17 -12.09 -13.94 -2.24
CA PHE A 17 -11.76 -12.52 -2.13
C PHE A 17 -10.60 -12.27 -1.16
N ILE A 18 -10.60 -12.92 0.01
CA ILE A 18 -9.49 -12.83 0.97
C ILE A 18 -8.17 -13.31 0.34
N GLY A 19 -8.22 -14.42 -0.42
CA GLY A 19 -7.05 -14.94 -1.15
C GLY A 19 -6.49 -13.94 -2.16
N LEU A 20 -7.36 -13.26 -2.91
CA LEU A 20 -6.96 -12.20 -3.83
C LEU A 20 -6.29 -11.03 -3.12
N VAL A 21 -6.87 -10.56 -2.01
CA VAL A 21 -6.31 -9.45 -1.21
C VAL A 21 -4.91 -9.80 -0.71
N VAL A 22 -4.72 -10.99 -0.11
CA VAL A 22 -3.40 -11.42 0.39
C VAL A 22 -2.39 -11.55 -0.73
N THR A 23 -2.81 -12.08 -1.89
CA THR A 23 -1.94 -12.21 -3.08
C THR A 23 -1.51 -10.84 -3.60
N ILE A 24 -2.45 -9.91 -3.70
CA ILE A 24 -2.20 -8.52 -4.09
C ILE A 24 -1.21 -7.87 -3.13
N ILE A 25 -1.43 -7.97 -1.81
CA ILE A 25 -0.54 -7.39 -0.80
C ILE A 25 0.87 -7.99 -0.91
N LYS A 26 1.00 -9.32 -1.07
CA LYS A 26 2.34 -9.94 -1.24
C LYS A 26 3.02 -9.52 -2.54
N ASN A 27 2.27 -9.35 -3.62
CA ASN A 27 2.83 -9.02 -4.94
C ASN A 27 3.10 -7.51 -5.12
N GLN A 28 2.38 -6.64 -4.40
CA GLN A 28 2.57 -5.18 -4.46
C GLN A 28 3.42 -4.64 -3.29
N GLY A 29 3.29 -5.22 -2.09
CA GLY A 29 3.80 -4.67 -0.83
C GLY A 29 5.29 -4.86 -0.54
N GLY A 30 6.01 -5.66 -1.34
CA GLY A 30 7.45 -5.87 -1.17
C GLY A 30 8.29 -4.95 -2.04
N ALA A 31 8.48 -5.35 -3.31
CA ALA A 31 9.39 -4.66 -4.22
C ALA A 31 8.86 -3.32 -4.75
N ASN A 32 7.54 -3.15 -4.88
CA ASN A 32 6.97 -1.92 -5.41
C ASN A 32 6.76 -0.87 -4.32
N LYS A 33 6.32 -1.26 -3.13
CA LYS A 33 6.24 -0.36 -1.96
C LYS A 33 7.61 0.20 -1.57
N ALA A 34 8.66 -0.63 -1.59
CA ALA A 34 10.02 -0.16 -1.29
C ALA A 34 10.54 0.90 -2.28
N LYS A 35 10.12 0.83 -3.56
CA LYS A 35 10.49 1.85 -4.56
C LYS A 35 9.71 3.14 -4.37
N GLU A 36 8.43 3.04 -4.04
CA GLU A 36 7.59 4.19 -3.73
C GLU A 36 8.07 4.89 -2.46
N ASP A 37 8.34 4.14 -1.38
CA ASP A 37 8.88 4.66 -0.12
C ASP A 37 10.23 5.39 -0.36
N ALA A 38 11.14 4.83 -1.17
CA ALA A 38 12.41 5.47 -1.51
C ALA A 38 12.25 6.75 -2.35
N ALA A 39 11.28 6.78 -3.27
CA ALA A 39 10.98 7.99 -4.05
C ALA A 39 10.37 9.08 -3.17
N VAL A 40 9.52 8.70 -2.21
CA VAL A 40 8.91 9.59 -1.22
C VAL A 40 9.99 10.18 -0.30
N ASP A 41 10.87 9.35 0.26
CA ASP A 41 11.98 9.81 1.12
C ASP A 41 12.91 10.78 0.37
N ALA A 42 13.23 10.48 -0.89
CA ALA A 42 14.04 11.37 -1.73
C ALA A 42 13.34 12.71 -1.99
N ALA A 43 12.01 12.71 -2.18
CA ALA A 43 11.24 13.94 -2.36
C ALA A 43 11.20 14.78 -1.07
N PHE A 44 11.02 14.15 0.09
CA PHE A 44 11.08 14.81 1.39
C PHE A 44 12.46 15.41 1.66
N ALA A 45 13.54 14.64 1.46
CA ALA A 45 14.90 15.14 1.63
C ALA A 45 15.21 16.34 0.70
N LYS A 46 14.70 16.32 -0.54
CA LYS A 46 14.84 17.44 -1.47
C LYS A 46 14.06 18.68 -0.99
N ALA A 47 12.86 18.50 -0.45
CA ALA A 47 12.04 19.58 0.09
C ALA A 47 12.70 20.22 1.32
N GLU A 48 13.24 19.40 2.23
CA GLU A 48 14.00 19.88 3.40
C GLU A 48 15.25 20.65 2.99
N ALA A 49 16.02 20.17 2.00
CA ALA A 49 17.20 20.86 1.50
C ALA A 49 16.87 22.24 0.91
N VAL A 50 15.76 22.35 0.17
CA VAL A 50 15.27 23.64 -0.36
C VAL A 50 14.82 24.56 0.77
N GLN A 51 14.15 24.03 1.80
CA GLN A 51 13.70 24.80 2.96
C GLN A 51 14.88 25.32 3.81
N GLN A 52 15.93 24.50 3.99
CA GLN A 52 17.16 24.91 4.66
C GLN A 52 17.89 26.01 3.87
N ALA A 53 18.04 25.85 2.56
CA ALA A 53 18.68 26.86 1.71
C ALA A 53 17.94 28.21 1.77
N GLY A 54 16.60 28.21 1.74
CA GLY A 54 15.82 29.43 1.90
C GLY A 54 15.85 30.04 3.31
N THR A 55 16.19 29.25 4.33
CA THR A 55 16.34 29.74 5.71
C THR A 55 17.72 30.38 5.94
N ASP A 56 18.77 29.84 5.32
CA ASP A 56 20.12 30.42 5.37
C ASP A 56 20.22 31.75 4.58
N GLU A 57 19.40 31.96 3.54
CA GLU A 57 19.35 33.24 2.81
C GLU A 57 18.66 34.38 3.58
N VAL A 58 17.91 34.08 4.65
CA VAL A 58 17.13 35.06 5.43
C VAL A 58 17.83 35.47 6.75
N ARG A 59 18.92 34.79 7.12
CA ARG A 59 19.69 35.05 8.35
C ARG A 59 20.91 35.94 8.11
#